data_AF-A0A327U382-F1
#
_entry.id   AF-A0A327U382-F1
#
_cell.length_a   1.000
_cell.length_b   1.000
_cell.length_c   1.000
_cell.angle_alpha   90.00
_cell.angle_beta   90.00
_cell.angle_gamma   90.00
#
_symmetry.space_group_name_H-M   'P 1'
#
loop_
_entity.id
_entity.type
_entity.pdbx_description
1 polymer ?
#
loop_
_entity_poly.entity_id
_entity_poly.type
_entity_poly.pdbx_seq_one_letter_code
_entity_poly.pdbx_strand_id
1 'polypeptide(L)'
;MSDPTTAVYLLMTVIFLFIAGWKTLAFLRGPTVPLALIATAFFVGGVVYAIASPAGYRFLGEEFGQPRIATLPIYIGILACYADTHILTLLWTPAHDTPRSKVRRTVTLWTTAYGLAITAMTLVFVGADLDGPADPLRFNTQQADDRHVQVFLMILLGVLACGTLNTWQRSRRAESANPQVRHALTWFGGSMLVTFGYVLCSAPAIILAAFGHQELQTLGVFGSYFGILGSLGTCYGMTGAALSAWLRERRDSAALQPLWKLVVGDVDTGLMYSPTSAKPHLWGAVRVVLTRRIIEILDGIRTVQPWVSADIVQAVHELEDGTLPPDELEAVVTAAVLRDAAARYRVSPEAVRPAGKEHRFAQASQAAGVLPGRQTAAQDERARLVRVARALPHPLVDAALERAATTRAAAAEPSVEEPAAGHR
;
A
#
# COMPACT_ATOMS: atom_id res chain seq x y z
N MET A 1 -23.89 -22.28 -20.08
CA MET A 1 -23.09 -21.04 -20.12
C MET A 1 -23.22 -20.37 -18.76
N SER A 2 -22.11 -20.07 -18.09
CA SER A 2 -22.12 -19.34 -16.82
C SER A 2 -22.66 -17.92 -17.06
N ASP A 3 -23.69 -17.54 -16.31
CA ASP A 3 -24.26 -16.19 -16.35
C ASP A 3 -23.16 -15.16 -16.02
N PRO A 4 -22.92 -14.14 -16.88
CA PRO A 4 -21.90 -13.12 -16.65
C PRO A 4 -22.04 -12.43 -15.28
N THR A 5 -23.24 -12.33 -14.74
CA THR A 5 -23.47 -11.78 -13.39
C THR A 5 -22.79 -12.63 -12.32
N THR A 6 -22.89 -13.96 -12.41
CA THR A 6 -22.26 -14.88 -11.45
C THR A 6 -20.75 -14.68 -11.44
N ALA A 7 -20.12 -14.54 -12.60
CA ALA A 7 -18.68 -14.31 -12.69
C ALA A 7 -18.25 -13.00 -12.01
N VAL A 8 -19.02 -11.92 -12.18
CA VAL A 8 -18.73 -10.62 -11.54
C VAL A 8 -18.86 -10.71 -10.01
N TYR A 9 -19.92 -11.33 -9.49
CA TYR A 9 -20.10 -11.48 -8.03
C TYR A 9 -19.01 -12.37 -7.40
N LEU A 10 -18.61 -13.45 -8.07
CA LEU A 10 -17.52 -14.31 -7.60
C LEU A 10 -16.17 -13.61 -7.66
N LEU A 11 -15.90 -12.83 -8.72
CA LEU A 11 -14.69 -12.01 -8.80
C LEU A 11 -14.63 -11.00 -7.64
N MET A 12 -15.74 -10.30 -7.38
CA MET A 12 -15.85 -9.38 -6.25
C MET A 12 -15.64 -10.08 -4.91
N THR A 13 -16.20 -11.29 -4.74
CA THR A 13 -15.98 -12.14 -3.56
C THR A 13 -14.50 -12.38 -3.33
N VAL A 14 -13.77 -12.81 -4.37
CA VAL A 14 -12.32 -13.08 -4.29
C VAL A 14 -11.54 -11.81 -3.93
N ILE A 15 -11.84 -10.68 -4.58
CA ILE A 15 -11.18 -9.39 -4.30
C ILE A 15 -11.39 -8.97 -2.84
N PHE A 16 -12.64 -9.01 -2.35
CA PHE A 16 -12.99 -8.62 -1.00
C PHE A 16 -12.35 -9.54 0.05
N LEU A 17 -12.43 -10.86 -0.12
CA LEU A 17 -11.82 -11.81 0.82
C LEU A 17 -10.29 -11.74 0.81
N PHE A 18 -9.67 -11.49 -0.34
CA PHE A 18 -8.23 -11.26 -0.42
C PHE A 18 -7.81 -10.01 0.36
N ILE A 19 -8.53 -8.89 0.18
CA ILE A 19 -8.28 -7.65 0.92
C ILE A 19 -8.53 -7.88 2.42
N ALA A 20 -9.61 -8.57 2.79
CA ALA A 20 -9.93 -8.90 4.17
C ALA A 20 -8.79 -9.71 4.81
N GLY A 21 -8.33 -10.78 4.16
CA GLY A 21 -7.20 -11.59 4.63
C GLY A 21 -5.94 -10.76 4.81
N TRP A 22 -5.59 -9.90 3.85
CA TRP A 22 -4.44 -9.01 3.97
C TRP A 22 -4.56 -8.02 5.13
N LYS A 23 -5.74 -7.42 5.33
CA LYS A 23 -6.01 -6.46 6.40
C LYS A 23 -6.06 -7.14 7.77
N THR A 24 -6.61 -8.36 7.87
CA THR A 24 -6.57 -9.18 9.09
C THR A 24 -5.14 -9.52 9.47
N LEU A 25 -4.28 -9.92 8.51
CA LEU A 25 -2.86 -10.14 8.79
C LEU A 25 -2.15 -8.87 9.27
N ALA A 26 -2.51 -7.71 8.72
CA ALA A 26 -2.01 -6.43 9.22
C ALA A 26 -2.53 -6.12 10.64
N PHE A 27 -3.79 -6.44 10.94
CA PHE A 27 -4.40 -6.27 12.26
C PHE A 27 -3.70 -7.14 13.32
N LEU A 28 -3.41 -8.40 13.00
CA LEU A 28 -2.72 -9.31 13.91
C LEU A 28 -1.30 -8.83 14.27
N ARG A 29 -0.66 -8.03 13.42
CA ARG A 29 0.66 -7.44 13.68
C ARG A 29 0.61 -6.12 14.47
N GLY A 30 -0.52 -5.43 14.43
CA GLY A 30 -0.69 -4.10 15.00
C GLY A 30 -2.17 -3.78 15.17
N PRO A 31 -2.81 -4.29 16.24
CA PRO A 31 -4.24 -4.22 16.39
C PRO A 31 -4.68 -2.78 16.60
N THR A 32 -5.51 -2.29 15.68
CA THR A 32 -6.15 -0.97 15.77
C THR A 32 -7.61 -1.09 15.34
N VAL A 33 -8.50 -0.31 15.97
CA VAL A 33 -9.94 -0.33 15.67
C VAL A 33 -10.23 -0.02 14.20
N PRO A 34 -9.63 1.01 13.55
CA PRO A 34 -9.84 1.26 12.13
C PRO A 34 -9.49 0.06 11.24
N LEU A 35 -8.41 -0.65 11.56
CA LEU A 35 -7.97 -1.79 10.76
C LEU A 35 -8.89 -3.01 10.94
N ALA A 36 -9.41 -3.21 12.16
CA ALA A 36 -10.45 -4.22 12.42
C ALA A 36 -11.72 -3.91 11.61
N LEU A 37 -12.22 -2.67 11.64
CA LEU A 37 -13.40 -2.26 10.87
C LEU A 37 -13.20 -2.45 9.37
N ILE A 38 -12.04 -2.10 8.82
CA ILE A 38 -11.72 -2.34 7.41
C ILE A 38 -11.73 -3.84 7.09
N ALA A 39 -11.07 -4.66 7.91
CA ALA A 39 -11.00 -6.10 7.70
C ALA A 39 -12.40 -6.74 7.77
N THR A 40 -13.21 -6.37 8.77
CA THR A 40 -14.59 -6.83 8.93
C THR A 40 -15.46 -6.40 7.75
N ALA A 41 -15.41 -5.13 7.35
CA ALA A 41 -16.19 -4.62 6.21
C ALA A 41 -15.89 -5.40 4.93
N PHE A 42 -14.61 -5.65 4.62
CA PHE A 42 -14.23 -6.45 3.45
C PHE A 42 -14.61 -7.93 3.60
N PHE A 43 -14.49 -8.51 4.79
CA PHE A 43 -14.90 -9.90 5.02
C PHE A 43 -16.40 -10.07 4.81
N VAL A 44 -17.20 -9.23 5.47
CA VAL A 44 -18.66 -9.20 5.36
C VAL A 44 -19.07 -8.94 3.91
N GLY A 45 -18.47 -7.94 3.24
CA GLY A 45 -18.74 -7.66 1.83
C GLY A 45 -18.42 -8.85 0.92
N GLY A 46 -17.32 -9.57 1.16
CA GLY A 46 -16.97 -10.78 0.43
C GLY A 46 -18.01 -11.89 0.60
N VAL A 47 -18.47 -12.13 1.84
CA VAL A 47 -19.55 -13.07 2.15
C VAL A 47 -20.87 -12.65 1.48
N VAL A 48 -21.21 -11.36 1.51
CA VAL A 48 -22.39 -10.81 0.84
C VAL A 48 -22.34 -11.06 -0.65
N TYR A 49 -21.22 -10.79 -1.33
CA TYR A 49 -21.07 -11.07 -2.76
C TYR A 49 -21.15 -12.57 -3.07
N ALA A 50 -20.63 -13.43 -2.20
CA ALA A 50 -20.70 -14.88 -2.36
C ALA A 50 -22.17 -15.34 -2.30
N ILE A 51 -22.90 -14.89 -1.28
CA ILE A 51 -24.31 -15.22 -1.07
C ILE A 51 -25.19 -14.61 -2.16
N ALA A 52 -24.94 -13.36 -2.57
CA ALA A 52 -25.73 -12.67 -3.58
C ALA A 52 -25.48 -13.18 -5.00
N SER A 53 -24.42 -13.97 -5.23
CA SER A 53 -24.23 -14.65 -6.51
C SER A 53 -25.42 -15.59 -6.81
N PRO A 54 -25.84 -15.75 -8.08
CA PRO A 54 -26.93 -16.67 -8.42
C PRO A 54 -26.74 -18.11 -7.93
N ALA A 55 -25.49 -18.56 -7.74
CA ALA A 55 -25.19 -19.85 -7.14
C ALA A 55 -25.40 -19.86 -5.62
N GLY A 56 -24.82 -18.89 -4.91
CA GLY A 56 -24.95 -18.79 -3.45
C GLY A 56 -26.39 -18.52 -3.01
N TYR A 57 -27.12 -17.71 -3.77
CA TYR A 57 -28.49 -17.36 -3.47
C TYR A 57 -29.42 -18.57 -3.60
N ARG A 58 -29.27 -19.37 -4.66
CA ARG A 58 -30.00 -20.63 -4.85
C ARG A 58 -29.65 -21.66 -3.78
N PHE A 59 -28.36 -21.83 -3.49
CA PHE A 59 -27.88 -22.76 -2.47
C PHE A 59 -28.53 -22.51 -1.10
N LEU A 60 -28.55 -21.27 -0.63
CA LEU A 60 -29.23 -20.93 0.63
C LEU A 60 -30.76 -21.10 0.53
N GLY A 61 -31.35 -20.75 -0.61
CA GLY A 61 -32.78 -20.95 -0.82
C GLY A 61 -33.20 -22.41 -0.73
N GLU A 62 -32.39 -23.32 -1.28
CA GLU A 62 -32.60 -24.77 -1.26
C GLU A 62 -32.41 -25.33 0.17
N GLU A 63 -31.34 -24.94 0.87
CA GLU A 63 -31.02 -25.45 2.22
C GLU A 63 -32.11 -25.13 3.26
N PHE A 64 -32.72 -23.94 3.16
CA PHE A 64 -33.78 -23.50 4.08
C PHE A 64 -35.19 -23.74 3.55
N GLY A 65 -35.34 -24.31 2.36
CA GLY A 65 -36.64 -24.53 1.70
C GLY A 65 -37.42 -23.24 1.37
N GLN A 66 -36.78 -22.07 1.47
CA GLN A 66 -37.36 -20.76 1.20
C GLN A 66 -36.45 -19.98 0.24
N PRO A 67 -36.79 -19.89 -1.06
CA PRO A 67 -35.94 -19.27 -2.08
C PRO A 67 -35.48 -17.84 -1.80
N ARG A 68 -36.18 -17.10 -0.94
CA ARG A 68 -35.92 -15.68 -0.63
C ARG A 68 -35.24 -15.43 0.70
N ILE A 69 -34.99 -16.46 1.50
CA ILE A 69 -34.34 -16.30 2.81
C ILE A 69 -32.95 -15.67 2.67
N ALA A 70 -32.27 -15.90 1.54
CA ALA A 70 -30.95 -15.37 1.23
C ALA A 70 -30.91 -13.84 1.15
N THR A 71 -32.05 -13.17 0.87
CA THR A 71 -32.13 -11.70 0.82
C THR A 71 -31.79 -11.07 2.17
N LEU A 72 -32.30 -11.63 3.26
CA LEU A 72 -32.08 -11.06 4.59
C LEU A 72 -30.59 -10.95 4.97
N PRO A 73 -29.77 -12.03 4.96
CA PRO A 73 -28.36 -11.93 5.28
C PRO A 73 -27.57 -11.07 4.29
N ILE A 74 -27.95 -11.02 3.00
CA ILE A 74 -27.35 -10.09 2.03
C ILE A 74 -27.54 -8.65 2.51
N TYR A 75 -28.77 -8.26 2.85
CA TYR A 75 -29.12 -6.87 3.16
C TYR A 75 -28.57 -6.44 4.52
N ILE A 76 -28.59 -7.35 5.50
CA ILE A 76 -27.91 -7.15 6.80
C ILE A 76 -26.41 -6.97 6.58
N GLY A 77 -25.78 -7.82 5.76
CA GLY A 77 -24.36 -7.73 5.48
C GLY A 77 -23.96 -6.45 4.73
N ILE A 78 -24.78 -6.03 3.74
CA ILE A 78 -24.63 -4.72 3.08
C ILE A 78 -24.65 -3.61 4.14
N LEU A 79 -25.67 -3.60 5.01
CA LEU A 79 -25.82 -2.58 6.02
C LEU A 79 -24.66 -2.57 7.02
N ALA A 80 -24.21 -3.74 7.47
CA ALA A 80 -23.06 -3.89 8.34
C ALA A 80 -21.76 -3.39 7.68
N CYS A 81 -21.52 -3.75 6.42
CA CYS A 81 -20.36 -3.26 5.66
C CYS A 81 -20.35 -1.73 5.56
N TYR A 82 -21.49 -1.11 5.23
CA TYR A 82 -21.57 0.35 5.15
C TYR A 82 -21.56 1.01 6.53
N ALA A 83 -22.10 0.37 7.57
CA ALA A 83 -21.96 0.83 8.95
C ALA A 83 -20.50 0.90 9.38
N ASP A 84 -19.72 -0.15 9.11
CA ASP A 84 -18.28 -0.18 9.38
C ASP A 84 -17.55 0.94 8.65
N THR A 85 -17.86 1.16 7.36
CA THR A 85 -17.23 2.23 6.57
C THR A 85 -17.61 3.63 7.07
N HIS A 86 -18.85 3.82 7.51
CA HIS A 86 -19.29 5.09 8.08
C HIS A 86 -18.62 5.34 9.43
N ILE A 87 -18.64 4.36 10.34
CA ILE A 87 -17.96 4.44 11.63
C ILE A 87 -16.46 4.68 11.46
N LEU A 88 -15.84 4.03 10.48
CA LEU A 88 -14.44 4.23 10.12
C LEU A 88 -14.16 5.71 9.77
N THR A 89 -15.04 6.38 9.01
CA THR A 89 -14.87 7.83 8.74
C THR A 89 -15.04 8.73 9.96
N LEU A 90 -15.84 8.31 10.96
CA LEU A 90 -15.92 9.02 12.24
C LEU A 90 -14.59 8.95 12.99
N LEU A 91 -13.86 7.84 12.84
CA LEU A 91 -12.56 7.61 13.49
C LEU A 91 -11.38 8.22 12.70
N TRP A 92 -11.46 8.29 11.38
CA TRP A 92 -10.42 8.88 10.53
C TRP A 92 -10.40 10.40 10.54
N THR A 93 -11.56 11.03 10.68
CA THR A 93 -11.67 12.49 10.58
C THR A 93 -12.19 13.08 11.89
N PRO A 94 -11.46 12.95 13.02
CA PRO A 94 -11.73 13.84 14.13
C PRO A 94 -11.45 15.26 13.63
N ALA A 95 -12.43 16.16 13.72
CA ALA A 95 -12.13 17.58 13.56
C ALA A 95 -11.00 17.92 14.54
N HIS A 96 -10.02 18.74 14.13
CA HIS A 96 -8.74 18.92 14.83
C HIS A 96 -8.89 19.24 16.34
N ASP A 97 -10.06 19.73 16.77
CA ASP A 97 -10.37 20.06 18.17
C ASP A 97 -11.48 19.20 18.81
N THR A 98 -11.91 18.10 18.19
CA THR A 98 -13.02 17.30 18.75
C THR A 98 -12.54 16.44 19.92
N PRO A 99 -13.11 16.61 21.13
CA PRO A 99 -12.76 15.78 22.28
C PRO A 99 -13.02 14.30 21.98
N ARG A 100 -12.09 13.42 22.39
CA ARG A 100 -12.21 11.96 22.22
C ARG A 100 -13.53 11.38 22.76
N SER A 101 -14.07 11.96 23.84
CA SER A 101 -15.35 11.57 24.42
C SER A 101 -16.54 11.82 23.47
N LYS A 102 -16.55 12.95 22.74
CA LYS A 102 -17.57 13.24 21.73
C LYS A 102 -17.48 12.27 20.55
N VAL A 103 -16.27 11.94 20.11
CA VAL A 103 -16.07 10.94 19.04
C VAL A 103 -16.62 9.57 19.48
N ARG A 104 -16.27 9.10 20.69
CA ARG A 104 -16.78 7.84 21.24
C ARG A 104 -18.30 7.83 21.34
N ARG A 105 -18.93 8.88 21.89
CA ARG A 105 -20.39 8.99 21.98
C ARG A 105 -21.06 8.92 20.62
N THR A 106 -20.52 9.62 19.63
CA THR A 106 -21.05 9.61 18.25
C THR A 106 -20.91 8.22 17.62
N VAL A 107 -19.75 7.56 17.79
CA VAL A 107 -19.56 6.18 17.31
C VAL A 107 -20.54 5.22 17.97
N THR A 108 -20.70 5.28 19.29
CA THR A 108 -21.67 4.44 20.02
C THR A 108 -23.09 4.69 19.53
N LEU A 109 -23.50 5.95 19.39
CA LEU A 109 -24.83 6.32 18.91
C LEU A 109 -25.11 5.72 17.52
N TRP A 110 -24.19 5.90 16.56
CA TRP A 110 -24.36 5.35 15.21
C TRP A 110 -24.34 3.83 15.20
N THR A 111 -23.44 3.20 15.98
CA THR A 111 -23.39 1.74 16.11
C THR A 111 -24.72 1.19 16.63
N THR A 112 -25.28 1.80 17.67
CA THR A 112 -26.60 1.45 18.20
C THR A 112 -27.69 1.66 17.17
N ALA A 113 -27.68 2.77 16.43
CA ALA A 113 -28.66 3.04 15.38
C ALA A 113 -28.63 1.98 14.26
N TYR A 114 -27.44 1.57 13.81
CA TYR A 114 -27.30 0.48 12.84
C TYR A 114 -27.79 -0.86 13.40
N GLY A 115 -27.46 -1.18 14.65
CA GLY A 115 -27.95 -2.40 15.31
C GLY A 115 -29.48 -2.44 15.43
N LEU A 116 -30.09 -1.30 15.79
CA LEU A 116 -31.56 -1.17 15.85
C LEU A 116 -32.18 -1.30 14.45
N ALA A 117 -31.58 -0.71 13.42
CA ALA A 117 -32.05 -0.83 12.05
C ALA A 117 -31.99 -2.28 11.54
N ILE A 118 -30.87 -2.99 11.77
CA ILE A 118 -30.73 -4.42 11.43
C ILE A 118 -31.79 -5.25 12.16
N THR A 119 -32.02 -4.98 13.44
CA THR A 119 -33.03 -5.68 14.24
C THR A 119 -34.43 -5.43 13.70
N ALA A 120 -34.79 -4.18 13.42
CA ALA A 120 -36.08 -3.81 12.85
C ALA A 120 -36.29 -4.45 11.46
N MET A 121 -35.29 -4.40 10.59
CA MET A 121 -35.33 -5.06 9.28
C MET A 121 -35.57 -6.56 9.42
N THR A 122 -34.89 -7.22 10.36
CA THR A 122 -35.06 -8.66 10.61
C THR A 122 -36.47 -8.98 11.05
N LEU A 123 -37.01 -8.24 12.02
CA LEU A 123 -38.37 -8.46 12.54
C LEU A 123 -39.42 -8.24 11.46
N VAL A 124 -39.28 -7.19 10.65
CA VAL A 124 -40.20 -6.89 9.55
C VAL A 124 -40.10 -7.94 8.45
N PHE A 125 -38.89 -8.39 8.09
CA PHE A 125 -38.69 -9.43 7.07
C PHE A 125 -39.31 -10.77 7.48
N VAL A 126 -39.18 -11.17 8.76
CA VAL A 126 -39.80 -12.40 9.28
C VAL A 126 -41.33 -12.35 9.22
N GLY A 127 -41.93 -11.15 9.26
CA GLY A 127 -43.38 -10.96 9.11
C GLY A 127 -43.86 -10.81 7.67
N ALA A 128 -42.98 -10.80 6.67
CA ALA A 128 -43.34 -10.62 5.28
C ALA A 128 -43.82 -11.94 4.65
N ASP A 129 -44.82 -11.86 3.77
CA ASP A 129 -45.30 -13.02 3.01
C ASP A 129 -44.54 -13.10 1.68
N LEU A 130 -43.60 -14.04 1.57
CA LEU A 130 -42.61 -14.07 0.50
C LEU A 130 -42.87 -15.20 -0.50
N ASP A 131 -43.89 -15.04 -1.35
CA ASP A 131 -44.29 -16.04 -2.35
C ASP A 131 -43.77 -15.80 -3.78
N GLY A 132 -43.41 -16.88 -4.48
CA GLY A 132 -43.09 -16.90 -5.92
C GLY A 132 -41.60 -17.13 -6.25
N PRO A 133 -41.22 -17.05 -7.54
CA PRO A 133 -39.84 -17.28 -7.96
C PRO A 133 -38.91 -16.23 -7.34
N ALA A 134 -37.69 -16.64 -7.04
CA ALA A 134 -36.70 -15.77 -6.43
C ALA A 134 -35.67 -15.30 -7.47
N ASP A 135 -35.57 -13.99 -7.63
CA ASP A 135 -34.53 -13.32 -8.41
C ASP A 135 -33.83 -12.29 -7.51
N PRO A 136 -32.55 -12.50 -7.16
CA PRO A 136 -31.82 -11.62 -6.24
C PRO A 136 -31.73 -10.17 -6.73
N LEU A 137 -31.71 -9.95 -8.05
CA LEU A 137 -31.58 -8.61 -8.63
C LEU A 137 -32.92 -7.86 -8.68
N ARG A 138 -34.03 -8.60 -8.65
CA ARG A 138 -35.38 -8.03 -8.80
C ARG A 138 -36.23 -8.10 -7.53
N PHE A 139 -35.69 -8.66 -6.43
CA PHE A 139 -36.41 -8.74 -5.15
C PHE A 139 -37.07 -7.41 -4.76
N ASN A 140 -36.35 -6.30 -4.89
CA ASN A 140 -36.82 -4.96 -4.53
C ASN A 140 -38.11 -4.53 -5.23
N THR A 141 -38.31 -4.95 -6.47
CA THR A 141 -39.46 -4.55 -7.29
C THR A 141 -40.53 -5.64 -7.36
N GLN A 142 -40.13 -6.92 -7.35
CA GLN A 142 -41.05 -8.06 -7.39
C GLN A 142 -41.87 -8.24 -6.12
N GLN A 143 -41.39 -7.73 -4.99
CA GLN A 143 -42.05 -7.86 -3.69
C GLN A 143 -42.52 -6.51 -3.14
N ALA A 144 -42.57 -5.49 -3.99
CA ALA A 144 -42.95 -4.14 -3.59
C ALA A 144 -44.43 -4.04 -3.17
N ASP A 145 -45.28 -5.02 -3.48
CA ASP A 145 -46.69 -5.02 -3.08
C ASP A 145 -46.89 -5.39 -1.59
N ASP A 146 -45.93 -6.08 -0.97
CA ASP A 146 -45.98 -6.44 0.46
C ASP A 146 -45.54 -5.25 1.33
N ARG A 147 -46.38 -4.87 2.30
CA ARG A 147 -46.14 -3.72 3.18
C ARG A 147 -44.93 -3.90 4.10
N HIS A 148 -44.67 -5.12 4.56
CA HIS A 148 -43.49 -5.41 5.37
C HIS A 148 -42.23 -5.27 4.52
N VAL A 149 -42.23 -5.78 3.28
CA VAL A 149 -41.11 -5.59 2.36
C VAL A 149 -40.86 -4.11 2.07
N GLN A 150 -41.91 -3.30 1.88
CA GLN A 150 -41.76 -1.85 1.71
C GLN A 150 -41.08 -1.18 2.92
N VAL A 151 -41.51 -1.51 4.15
CA VAL A 151 -40.90 -0.97 5.38
C VAL A 151 -39.45 -1.43 5.51
N PHE A 152 -39.17 -2.71 5.24
CA PHE A 152 -37.82 -3.27 5.22
C PHE A 152 -36.90 -2.53 4.25
N LEU A 153 -37.35 -2.30 3.02
CA LEU A 153 -36.60 -1.57 1.99
C LEU A 153 -36.43 -0.09 2.33
N MET A 154 -37.44 0.55 2.94
CA MET A 154 -37.35 1.93 3.39
C MET A 154 -36.28 2.11 4.46
N ILE A 155 -36.22 1.20 5.44
CA ILE A 155 -35.19 1.21 6.49
C ILE A 155 -33.82 1.01 5.85
N LEU A 156 -33.65 -0.02 5.00
CA LEU A 156 -32.39 -0.27 4.31
C LEU A 156 -31.92 0.98 3.55
N LEU A 157 -32.75 1.50 2.63
CA LEU A 157 -32.36 2.58 1.72
C LEU A 157 -32.14 3.89 2.47
N GLY A 158 -32.95 4.18 3.49
CA GLY A 158 -32.78 5.36 4.32
C GLY A 158 -31.47 5.33 5.10
N VAL A 159 -31.16 4.20 5.74
CA VAL A 159 -29.92 4.05 6.51
C VAL A 159 -28.70 3.98 5.59
N LEU A 160 -28.81 3.30 4.44
CA LEU A 160 -27.75 3.25 3.43
C LEU A 160 -27.46 4.65 2.88
N ALA A 161 -28.49 5.40 2.48
CA ALA A 161 -28.37 6.79 2.02
C ALA A 161 -27.67 7.67 3.06
N CYS A 162 -28.14 7.59 4.30
CA CYS A 162 -27.58 8.35 5.41
C CYS A 162 -26.09 8.00 5.61
N GLY A 163 -25.75 6.71 5.64
CA GLY A 163 -24.37 6.24 5.78
C GLY A 163 -23.47 6.72 4.63
N THR A 164 -23.86 6.49 3.38
CA THR A 164 -23.05 6.85 2.21
C THR A 164 -22.87 8.35 2.06
N LEU A 165 -23.92 9.16 2.28
CA LEU A 165 -23.82 10.62 2.17
C LEU A 165 -22.98 11.23 3.29
N ASN A 166 -23.16 10.79 4.54
CA ASN A 166 -22.32 11.26 5.65
C ASN A 166 -20.85 10.89 5.43
N THR A 167 -20.59 9.66 4.97
CA THR A 167 -19.24 9.17 4.65
C THR A 167 -18.60 9.98 3.52
N TRP A 168 -19.35 10.29 2.45
CA TRP A 168 -18.90 11.16 1.36
C TRP A 168 -18.56 12.57 1.85
N GLN A 169 -19.49 13.22 2.57
CA GLN A 169 -19.31 14.58 3.09
C GLN A 169 -18.09 14.67 4.02
N ARG A 170 -17.92 13.70 4.93
CA ARG A 170 -16.78 13.64 5.85
C ARG A 170 -15.47 13.40 5.13
N SER A 171 -15.46 12.50 4.15
CA SER A 171 -14.25 12.22 3.37
C SER A 171 -13.79 13.43 2.56
N ARG A 172 -14.74 14.22 2.02
CA ARG A 172 -14.42 15.48 1.33
C ARG A 172 -13.86 16.57 2.25
N ARG A 173 -14.23 16.58 3.53
CA ARG A 173 -13.75 17.51 4.54
C ARG A 173 -12.50 17.01 5.27
N ALA A 174 -12.03 15.81 4.95
CA ALA A 174 -10.87 15.23 5.60
C ALA A 174 -9.58 15.89 5.08
N GLU A 175 -8.87 16.55 5.97
CA GLU A 175 -7.57 17.14 5.69
C GLU A 175 -6.46 16.16 6.07
N SER A 176 -5.51 15.96 5.16
CA SER A 176 -4.32 15.15 5.41
C SER A 176 -3.13 15.84 4.76
N ALA A 177 -2.06 16.03 5.53
CA ALA A 177 -0.79 16.54 5.03
C ALA A 177 -0.16 15.63 3.97
N ASN A 178 -0.45 14.32 4.03
CA ASN A 178 0.04 13.37 3.04
C ASN A 178 -0.87 13.37 1.78
N PRO A 179 -0.35 13.73 0.59
CA PRO A 179 -1.15 13.83 -0.64
C PRO A 179 -1.70 12.47 -1.10
N GLN A 180 -1.01 11.36 -0.79
CA GLN A 180 -1.48 10.02 -1.17
C GLN A 180 -2.67 9.59 -0.33
N VAL A 181 -2.66 9.92 0.96
CA VAL A 181 -3.79 9.68 1.86
C VAL A 181 -4.97 10.55 1.44
N ARG A 182 -4.73 11.82 1.11
CA ARG A 182 -5.77 12.72 0.57
C ARG A 182 -6.38 12.17 -0.72
N HIS A 183 -5.56 11.68 -1.64
CA HIS A 183 -6.04 11.06 -2.88
C HIS A 183 -6.89 9.82 -2.60
N ALA A 184 -6.44 8.93 -1.71
CA ALA A 184 -7.17 7.74 -1.30
C ALA A 184 -8.52 8.07 -0.63
N LEU A 185 -8.55 9.06 0.26
CA LEU A 185 -9.77 9.57 0.90
C LEU A 185 -10.74 10.20 -0.12
N THR A 186 -10.22 10.91 -1.12
CA THR A 186 -11.04 11.50 -2.19
C THR A 186 -11.72 10.41 -3.01
N TRP A 187 -10.97 9.38 -3.40
CA TRP A 187 -11.52 8.22 -4.12
C TRP A 187 -12.52 7.44 -3.27
N PHE A 188 -12.20 7.21 -2.00
CA PHE A 188 -13.10 6.55 -1.06
C PHE A 188 -14.41 7.35 -0.91
N GLY A 189 -14.34 8.66 -0.66
CA GLY A 189 -15.51 9.52 -0.61
C GLY A 189 -16.32 9.51 -1.91
N GLY A 190 -15.66 9.62 -3.07
CA GLY A 190 -16.30 9.52 -4.38
C GLY A 190 -17.02 8.19 -4.57
N SER A 191 -16.45 7.08 -4.11
CA SER A 191 -17.07 5.76 -4.21
C SER A 191 -18.35 5.61 -3.37
N MET A 192 -18.46 6.36 -2.26
CA MET A 192 -19.69 6.42 -1.47
C MET A 192 -20.79 7.20 -2.17
N LEU A 193 -20.42 8.26 -2.91
CA LEU A 193 -21.38 8.97 -3.76
C LEU A 193 -21.84 8.10 -4.94
N VAL A 194 -20.93 7.34 -5.56
CA VAL A 194 -21.30 6.36 -6.59
C VAL A 194 -22.24 5.30 -6.02
N THR A 195 -21.93 4.77 -4.84
CA THR A 195 -22.81 3.81 -4.13
C THR A 195 -24.18 4.42 -3.85
N PHE A 196 -24.26 5.67 -3.42
CA PHE A 196 -25.53 6.36 -3.21
C PHE A 196 -26.41 6.38 -4.49
N GLY A 197 -25.80 6.32 -5.67
CA GLY A 197 -26.49 6.09 -6.94
C GLY A 197 -27.40 4.83 -6.94
N TYR A 198 -27.02 3.77 -6.22
CA TYR A 198 -27.88 2.60 -6.01
C TYR A 198 -29.22 2.99 -5.36
N VAL A 199 -29.19 3.86 -4.35
CA VAL A 199 -30.41 4.34 -3.68
C VAL A 199 -31.24 5.20 -4.61
N LEU A 200 -30.60 6.09 -5.38
CA LEU A 200 -31.27 6.95 -6.35
C LEU A 200 -31.96 6.16 -7.47
N CYS A 201 -31.42 5.01 -7.88
CA CYS A 201 -32.06 4.13 -8.85
C CYS A 201 -33.12 3.22 -8.21
N SER A 202 -32.84 2.67 -7.03
CA SER A 202 -33.71 1.68 -6.39
C SER A 202 -34.96 2.29 -5.77
N ALA A 203 -34.85 3.44 -5.10
CA ALA A 203 -35.99 4.04 -4.42
C ALA A 203 -37.13 4.40 -5.38
N PRO A 204 -36.92 5.09 -6.52
CA PRO A 204 -37.98 5.35 -7.48
C PRO A 204 -38.55 4.06 -8.10
N ALA A 205 -37.70 3.07 -8.37
CA ALA A 205 -38.14 1.78 -8.92
C ALA A 205 -39.08 1.04 -7.95
N ILE A 206 -38.76 1.04 -6.65
CA ILE A 206 -39.60 0.44 -5.60
C ILE A 206 -40.91 1.21 -5.45
N ILE A 207 -40.86 2.55 -5.41
CA ILE A 207 -42.06 3.39 -5.29
C ILE A 207 -43.01 3.11 -6.47
N LEU A 208 -42.51 3.08 -7.70
CA LEU A 208 -43.32 2.82 -8.88
C LEU A 208 -43.84 1.38 -8.94
N ALA A 209 -43.02 0.41 -8.54
CA ALA A 209 -43.46 -0.97 -8.43
C ALA A 209 -44.60 -1.12 -7.39
N ALA A 210 -44.54 -0.40 -6.26
CA ALA A 210 -45.61 -0.37 -5.26
C ALA A 210 -46.91 0.30 -5.76
N PHE A 211 -46.85 1.08 -6.84
CA PHE A 211 -48.02 1.59 -7.56
C PHE A 211 -48.46 0.68 -8.72
N GLY A 212 -47.89 -0.52 -8.84
CA GLY A 212 -48.21 -1.49 -9.89
C GLY A 212 -47.48 -1.28 -11.22
N HIS A 213 -46.58 -0.30 -11.32
CA HIS A 213 -45.81 -0.03 -12.55
C HIS A 213 -44.51 -0.83 -12.57
N GLN A 214 -44.51 -1.94 -13.31
CA GLN A 214 -43.36 -2.85 -13.42
C GLN A 214 -42.35 -2.47 -14.54
N GLU A 215 -42.60 -1.40 -15.30
CA GLU A 215 -41.76 -1.00 -16.44
C GLU A 215 -40.34 -0.56 -16.05
N LEU A 216 -40.12 -0.13 -14.81
CA LEU A 216 -38.83 0.34 -14.31
C LEU A 216 -38.01 -0.73 -13.57
N GLN A 217 -38.34 -2.02 -13.70
CA GLN A 217 -37.50 -3.10 -13.14
C GLN A 217 -36.04 -3.00 -13.60
N THR A 218 -35.81 -2.56 -14.84
CA THR A 218 -34.47 -2.34 -15.40
C THR A 218 -33.68 -1.28 -14.63
N LEU A 219 -34.35 -0.26 -14.06
CA LEU A 219 -33.70 0.78 -13.27
C LEU A 219 -33.10 0.20 -11.97
N GLY A 220 -33.77 -0.77 -11.35
CA GLY A 220 -33.22 -1.51 -10.21
C GLY A 220 -31.95 -2.28 -10.58
N VAL A 221 -31.93 -2.93 -11.75
CA VAL A 221 -30.72 -3.59 -12.28
C VAL A 221 -29.61 -2.56 -12.52
N PHE A 222 -29.91 -1.37 -13.04
CA PHE A 222 -28.93 -0.30 -13.17
C PHE A 222 -28.32 0.13 -11.84
N GLY A 223 -29.13 0.16 -10.78
CA GLY A 223 -28.67 0.41 -9.42
C GLY A 223 -27.55 -0.55 -9.00
N SER A 224 -27.65 -1.84 -9.34
CA SER A 224 -26.64 -2.84 -8.97
C SER A 224 -25.23 -2.50 -9.51
N TYR A 225 -25.14 -1.91 -10.71
CA TYR A 225 -23.85 -1.46 -11.26
C TYR A 225 -23.24 -0.34 -10.44
N PHE A 226 -24.03 0.60 -9.91
CA PHE A 226 -23.54 1.63 -8.99
C PHE A 226 -22.98 1.01 -7.71
N GLY A 227 -23.61 -0.04 -7.18
CA GLY A 227 -23.10 -0.79 -6.03
C GLY A 227 -21.74 -1.47 -6.31
N ILE A 228 -21.61 -2.11 -7.46
CA ILE A 228 -20.37 -2.76 -7.91
C ILE A 228 -19.25 -1.73 -8.14
N LEU A 229 -19.51 -0.67 -8.88
CA LEU A 229 -18.53 0.41 -9.15
C LEU A 229 -18.13 1.14 -7.85
N GLY A 230 -19.10 1.41 -6.98
CA GLY A 230 -18.86 1.96 -5.65
C GLY A 230 -17.98 1.03 -4.79
N SER A 231 -18.20 -0.28 -4.87
CA SER A 231 -17.39 -1.29 -4.18
C SER A 231 -15.94 -1.34 -4.71
N LEU A 232 -15.73 -1.24 -6.02
CA LEU A 232 -14.37 -1.15 -6.59
C LEU A 232 -13.66 0.13 -6.16
N GLY A 233 -14.36 1.27 -6.20
CA GLY A 233 -13.84 2.54 -5.70
C GLY A 233 -13.49 2.48 -4.22
N THR A 234 -14.30 1.77 -3.43
CA THR A 234 -14.07 1.52 -2.00
C THR A 234 -12.84 0.64 -1.77
N CYS A 235 -12.67 -0.43 -2.57
CA CYS A 235 -11.46 -1.26 -2.57
C CYS A 235 -10.21 -0.40 -2.78
N TYR A 236 -10.20 0.39 -3.86
CA TYR A 236 -9.08 1.27 -4.18
C TYR A 236 -8.86 2.34 -3.10
N GLY A 237 -9.91 3.00 -2.61
CA GLY A 237 -9.81 4.03 -1.57
C GLY A 237 -9.22 3.52 -0.25
N MET A 238 -9.57 2.31 0.18
CA MET A 238 -9.10 1.75 1.46
C MET A 238 -7.77 0.98 1.37
N THR A 239 -7.33 0.59 0.17
CA THR A 239 -6.12 -0.23 -0.02
C THR A 239 -5.05 0.45 -0.88
N GLY A 240 -5.41 1.39 -1.74
CA GLY A 240 -4.55 1.95 -2.78
C GLY A 240 -3.31 2.65 -2.26
N ALA A 241 -3.42 3.43 -1.18
CA ALA A 241 -2.26 4.06 -0.55
C ALA A 241 -1.29 3.03 0.06
N ALA A 242 -1.82 2.00 0.72
CA ALA A 242 -1.02 0.93 1.31
C ALA A 242 -0.36 0.06 0.24
N LEU A 243 -1.10 -0.29 -0.82
CA LEU A 243 -0.59 -1.05 -1.96
C LEU A 243 0.49 -0.26 -2.71
N SER A 244 0.27 1.03 -2.94
CA SER A 244 1.26 1.91 -3.58
C SER A 244 2.53 2.04 -2.73
N ALA A 245 2.40 2.18 -1.41
CA ALA A 245 3.54 2.18 -0.49
C ALA A 245 4.30 0.85 -0.53
N TRP A 246 3.58 -0.27 -0.46
CA TRP A 246 4.16 -1.61 -0.54
C TRP A 246 4.89 -1.87 -1.86
N LEU A 247 4.30 -1.46 -3.00
CA LEU A 247 4.93 -1.56 -4.31
C LEU A 247 6.19 -0.70 -4.41
N ARG A 248 6.17 0.53 -3.88
CA ARG A 248 7.37 1.39 -3.82
C ARG A 248 8.46 0.78 -2.96
N GLU A 249 8.12 0.27 -1.77
CA GLU A 249 9.08 -0.42 -0.91
C GLU A 249 9.69 -1.66 -1.57
N ARG A 250 8.89 -2.42 -2.33
CA ARG A 250 9.38 -3.57 -3.09
C ARG A 250 10.33 -3.15 -4.21
N ARG A 251 9.99 -2.10 -4.96
CA ARG A 251 10.85 -1.55 -6.02
C ARG A 251 12.17 -1.01 -5.45
N ASP A 252 12.11 -0.27 -4.35
CA ASP A 252 13.30 0.28 -3.70
C ASP A 252 14.19 -0.83 -3.14
N SER A 253 13.59 -1.85 -2.51
CA SER A 253 14.32 -3.03 -2.06
C SER A 253 15.05 -3.73 -3.22
N ALA A 254 14.37 -3.92 -4.35
CA ALA A 254 14.99 -4.48 -5.55
C ALA A 254 16.10 -3.58 -6.12
N ALA A 255 15.90 -2.27 -6.14
CA ALA A 255 16.89 -1.30 -6.61
C ALA A 255 18.14 -1.26 -5.72
N LEU A 256 18.01 -1.49 -4.41
CA LEU A 256 19.13 -1.55 -3.47
C LEU A 256 19.92 -2.87 -3.54
N GLN A 257 19.42 -3.89 -4.24
CA GLN A 257 20.06 -5.22 -4.29
C GLN A 257 21.50 -5.19 -4.82
N PRO A 258 21.86 -4.44 -5.89
CA PRO A 258 23.24 -4.38 -6.39
C PRO A 258 24.18 -3.72 -5.38
N LEU A 259 23.75 -2.62 -4.75
CA LEU A 259 24.53 -1.94 -3.72
C LEU A 259 24.76 -2.82 -2.51
N TRP A 260 23.72 -3.52 -2.03
CA TRP A 260 23.85 -4.49 -0.94
C TRP A 260 24.85 -5.60 -1.29
N LYS A 261 24.82 -6.14 -2.52
CA LYS A 261 25.83 -7.13 -2.94
C LYS A 261 27.26 -6.56 -2.90
N LEU A 262 27.44 -5.32 -3.37
CA LEU A 262 28.74 -4.66 -3.41
C LEU A 262 29.34 -4.42 -2.01
N VAL A 263 28.55 -3.90 -1.06
CA VAL A 263 29.10 -3.47 0.25
C VAL A 263 28.92 -4.47 1.38
N VAL A 264 28.01 -5.44 1.24
CA VAL A 264 27.81 -6.51 2.24
C VAL A 264 28.31 -7.83 1.69
N GLY A 265 27.83 -8.24 0.52
CA GLY A 265 28.15 -9.57 -0.02
C GLY A 265 29.61 -9.78 -0.39
N ASP A 266 30.25 -8.74 -0.94
CA ASP A 266 31.65 -8.80 -1.36
C ASP A 266 32.65 -8.42 -0.26
N VAL A 267 32.18 -7.88 0.87
CA VAL A 267 33.02 -7.30 1.94
C VAL A 267 33.01 -8.19 3.19
N ASP A 268 31.85 -8.46 3.77
CA ASP A 268 31.74 -9.28 4.98
C ASP A 268 30.43 -10.06 4.99
N THR A 269 30.51 -11.35 4.68
CA THR A 269 29.36 -12.27 4.74
C THR A 269 28.86 -12.49 6.17
N GLY A 270 29.63 -12.14 7.20
CA GLY A 270 29.22 -12.12 8.60
C GLY A 270 28.26 -10.98 8.94
N LEU A 271 28.22 -9.91 8.12
CA LEU A 271 27.20 -8.86 8.20
C LEU A 271 25.88 -9.30 7.55
N MET A 272 25.89 -10.34 6.72
CA MET A 272 24.65 -10.90 6.18
C MET A 272 23.89 -11.60 7.30
N TYR A 273 22.64 -11.21 7.48
CA TYR A 273 21.75 -12.08 8.23
C TYR A 273 21.51 -13.37 7.44
N SER A 274 21.90 -14.49 8.05
CA SER A 274 21.82 -15.83 7.48
C SER A 274 20.60 -16.06 6.57
N PRO A 275 20.80 -16.35 5.27
CA PRO A 275 19.71 -16.60 4.33
C PRO A 275 18.83 -17.80 4.72
N THR A 276 19.32 -18.70 5.58
CA THR A 276 18.54 -19.82 6.13
C THR A 276 17.53 -19.42 7.23
N SER A 277 17.69 -18.25 7.86
CA SER A 277 16.73 -17.72 8.85
C SER A 277 15.64 -16.83 8.22
N ALA A 278 15.86 -16.37 6.98
CA ALA A 278 14.88 -15.60 6.21
C ALA A 278 14.06 -16.53 5.29
N LYS A 279 13.30 -17.46 5.88
CA LYS A 279 12.32 -18.27 5.13
C LYS A 279 11.35 -17.35 4.34
N PRO A 280 10.86 -17.80 3.16
CA PRO A 280 10.23 -16.98 2.12
C PRO A 280 8.82 -16.42 2.42
N HIS A 281 8.44 -16.23 3.69
CA HIS A 281 7.15 -15.62 4.07
C HIS A 281 7.09 -14.07 3.89
N LEU A 282 8.05 -13.50 3.15
CA LEU A 282 8.40 -12.09 3.15
C LEU A 282 7.51 -11.16 2.31
N TRP A 283 6.50 -11.69 1.60
CA TRP A 283 5.55 -10.84 0.87
C TRP A 283 4.84 -9.85 1.82
N GLY A 284 4.62 -10.25 3.08
CA GLY A 284 3.99 -9.40 4.09
C GLY A 284 4.93 -8.48 4.87
N ALA A 285 6.25 -8.63 4.76
CA ALA A 285 7.25 -7.95 5.60
C ALA A 285 8.23 -7.08 4.80
N VAL A 286 7.82 -6.60 3.62
CA VAL A 286 8.66 -5.79 2.71
C VAL A 286 9.30 -4.60 3.42
N ARG A 287 8.56 -3.90 4.28
CA ARG A 287 9.10 -2.79 5.07
C ARG A 287 10.24 -3.21 5.99
N VAL A 288 10.09 -4.33 6.70
CA VAL A 288 11.13 -4.86 7.61
C VAL A 288 12.37 -5.26 6.81
N VAL A 289 12.18 -5.95 5.69
CA VAL A 289 13.27 -6.33 4.78
C VAL A 289 14.00 -5.09 4.26
N LEU A 290 13.26 -4.06 3.86
CA LEU A 290 13.84 -2.83 3.33
C LEU A 290 14.62 -2.08 4.41
N THR A 291 14.05 -1.84 5.59
CA THR A 291 14.74 -1.16 6.69
C THR A 291 16.00 -1.91 7.08
N ARG A 292 15.92 -3.24 7.18
CA ARG A 292 17.08 -4.08 7.49
C ARG A 292 18.16 -3.97 6.42
N ARG A 293 17.79 -4.09 5.15
CA ARG A 293 18.71 -3.97 4.02
C ARG A 293 19.43 -2.62 4.00
N ILE A 294 18.72 -1.54 4.35
CA ILE A 294 19.33 -0.21 4.49
C ILE A 294 20.37 -0.20 5.61
N ILE A 295 20.07 -0.77 6.79
CA ILE A 295 21.03 -0.87 7.90
C ILE A 295 22.27 -1.66 7.48
N GLU A 296 22.07 -2.83 6.87
CA GLU A 296 23.17 -3.68 6.40
C GLU A 296 24.05 -2.96 5.35
N ILE A 297 23.45 -2.21 4.43
CA ILE A 297 24.20 -1.37 3.48
C ILE A 297 25.02 -0.30 4.21
N LEU A 298 24.42 0.41 5.18
CA LEU A 298 25.12 1.46 5.92
C LEU A 298 26.27 0.91 6.76
N ASP A 299 26.10 -0.27 7.35
CA ASP A 299 27.16 -0.96 8.07
C ASP A 299 28.28 -1.42 7.12
N GLY A 300 27.93 -1.97 5.95
CA GLY A 300 28.89 -2.30 4.90
C GLY A 300 29.68 -1.06 4.41
N ILE A 301 29.01 0.08 4.23
CA ILE A 301 29.64 1.36 3.86
C ILE A 301 30.63 1.81 4.95
N ARG A 302 30.26 1.69 6.23
CA ARG A 302 31.18 2.00 7.35
C ARG A 302 32.38 1.07 7.35
N THR A 303 32.19 -0.20 7.03
CA THR A 303 33.28 -1.17 6.91
C THR A 303 34.24 -0.78 5.79
N VAL A 304 33.79 -0.35 4.61
CA VAL A 304 34.70 0.05 3.52
C VAL A 304 35.23 1.49 3.62
N GLN A 305 34.72 2.30 4.56
CA GLN A 305 35.09 3.71 4.72
C GLN A 305 36.62 3.96 4.82
N PRO A 306 37.41 3.16 5.55
CA PRO A 306 38.87 3.36 5.62
C PRO A 306 39.61 3.21 4.28
N TRP A 307 38.98 2.59 3.26
CA TRP A 307 39.59 2.33 1.95
C TRP A 307 39.22 3.38 0.88
N VAL A 308 38.47 4.42 1.25
CA VAL A 308 38.08 5.50 0.33
C VAL A 308 39.29 6.34 -0.08
N SER A 309 39.44 6.62 -1.38
CA SER A 309 40.45 7.53 -1.94
C SER A 309 39.84 8.84 -2.45
N ALA A 310 40.62 9.92 -2.43
CA ALA A 310 40.24 11.18 -3.09
C ALA A 310 40.41 11.08 -4.63
N ASP A 311 41.33 10.24 -5.11
CA ASP A 311 41.67 10.14 -6.54
C ASP A 311 40.45 9.79 -7.40
N ILE A 312 39.56 8.92 -6.90
CA ILE A 312 38.36 8.50 -7.62
C ILE A 312 37.32 9.62 -7.70
N VAL A 313 37.23 10.47 -6.67
CA VAL A 313 36.34 11.64 -6.66
C VAL A 313 36.82 12.65 -7.69
N GLN A 314 38.13 12.92 -7.72
CA GLN A 314 38.74 13.79 -8.71
C GLN A 314 38.57 13.23 -10.13
N ALA A 315 38.78 11.92 -10.33
CA ALA A 315 38.61 11.29 -11.63
C ALA A 315 37.17 11.42 -12.16
N VAL A 316 36.15 11.28 -11.31
CA VAL A 316 34.75 11.52 -11.72
C VAL A 316 34.53 12.97 -12.11
N HIS A 317 35.05 13.94 -11.35
CA HIS A 317 34.89 15.37 -11.68
C HIS A 317 35.68 15.81 -12.92
N GLU A 318 36.83 15.21 -13.21
CA GLU A 318 37.60 15.48 -14.43
C GLU A 318 36.92 14.91 -15.68
N LEU A 319 36.23 13.78 -15.54
CA LEU A 319 35.52 13.11 -16.64
C LEU A 319 34.08 13.62 -16.84
N GLU A 320 33.57 14.43 -15.91
CA GLU A 320 32.22 14.96 -15.99
C GLU A 320 32.22 16.34 -16.65
N ASP A 321 31.50 16.45 -17.76
CA ASP A 321 31.46 17.65 -18.60
C ASP A 321 30.38 18.68 -18.17
N GLY A 322 29.93 18.66 -16.91
CA GLY A 322 28.84 19.51 -16.40
C GLY A 322 27.44 19.15 -16.92
N THR A 323 27.24 17.92 -17.39
CA THR A 323 25.97 17.46 -17.97
C THR A 323 25.03 16.83 -16.95
N LEU A 324 25.55 16.35 -15.82
CA LEU A 324 24.75 15.66 -14.82
C LEU A 324 24.13 16.65 -13.81
N PRO A 325 22.86 16.46 -13.43
CA PRO A 325 22.28 17.16 -12.29
C PRO A 325 23.12 16.91 -11.02
N PRO A 326 23.22 17.89 -10.09
CA PRO A 326 24.06 17.76 -8.89
C PRO A 326 23.74 16.50 -8.07
N ASP A 327 22.45 16.16 -7.96
CA ASP A 327 21.93 14.99 -7.25
C ASP A 327 22.33 13.65 -7.88
N GLU A 328 22.54 13.63 -9.20
CA GLU A 328 22.95 12.46 -9.96
C GLU A 328 24.46 12.32 -9.97
N LEU A 329 25.18 13.44 -10.14
CA LEU A 329 26.62 13.51 -9.99
C LEU A 329 27.06 13.01 -8.61
N GLU A 330 26.41 13.47 -7.53
CA GLU A 330 26.70 12.97 -6.18
C GLU A 330 26.54 11.45 -6.10
N ALA A 331 25.45 10.91 -6.65
CA ALA A 331 25.20 9.47 -6.64
C ALA A 331 26.25 8.67 -7.44
N VAL A 332 26.69 9.19 -8.59
CA VAL A 332 27.77 8.62 -9.42
C VAL A 332 29.10 8.64 -8.70
N VAL A 333 29.47 9.77 -8.09
CA VAL A 333 30.69 9.89 -7.27
C VAL A 333 30.66 8.89 -6.12
N THR A 334 29.58 8.83 -5.34
CA THR A 334 29.45 7.86 -4.25
C THR A 334 29.53 6.42 -4.76
N ALA A 335 28.90 6.09 -5.90
CA ALA A 335 28.95 4.77 -6.49
C ALA A 335 30.37 4.37 -6.90
N ALA A 336 31.13 5.27 -7.54
CA ALA A 336 32.52 5.03 -7.92
C ALA A 336 33.44 4.85 -6.70
N VAL A 337 33.28 5.72 -5.69
CA VAL A 337 34.01 5.63 -4.41
C VAL A 337 33.77 4.27 -3.76
N LEU A 338 32.51 3.82 -3.66
CA LEU A 338 32.18 2.55 -3.02
C LEU A 338 32.70 1.34 -3.81
N ARG A 339 32.68 1.39 -5.15
CA ARG A 339 33.26 0.32 -5.98
C ARG A 339 34.78 0.23 -5.83
N ASP A 340 35.51 1.34 -5.87
CA ASP A 340 36.95 1.36 -5.64
C ASP A 340 37.29 0.87 -4.22
N ALA A 341 36.63 1.40 -3.20
CA ALA A 341 36.86 1.02 -1.81
C ALA A 341 36.59 -0.48 -1.56
N ALA A 342 35.49 -1.02 -2.10
CA ALA A 342 35.16 -2.44 -1.98
C ALA A 342 36.15 -3.34 -2.77
N ALA A 343 36.66 -2.88 -3.91
CA ALA A 343 37.69 -3.61 -4.65
C ALA A 343 39.02 -3.65 -3.88
N ARG A 344 39.44 -2.51 -3.30
CA ARG A 344 40.66 -2.42 -2.49
C ARG A 344 40.56 -3.21 -1.19
N TYR A 345 39.39 -3.18 -0.54
CA TYR A 345 39.12 -4.00 0.64
C TYR A 345 39.33 -5.49 0.34
N ARG A 346 38.82 -5.98 -0.79
CA ARG A 346 38.94 -7.40 -1.20
C ARG A 346 40.38 -7.84 -1.43
N VAL A 347 41.21 -6.99 -2.02
CA VAL A 347 42.62 -7.32 -2.32
C VAL A 347 43.45 -7.42 -1.04
N SER A 348 43.20 -6.53 -0.08
CA SER A 348 43.99 -6.48 1.16
C SER A 348 43.14 -6.08 2.37
N PRO A 349 42.39 -7.02 2.97
CA PRO A 349 41.63 -6.76 4.19
C PRO A 349 42.53 -6.39 5.37
N GLU A 350 43.72 -6.99 5.45
CA GLU A 350 44.65 -6.86 6.58
C GLU A 350 45.73 -5.77 6.38
N ALA A 351 46.02 -5.37 5.13
CA ALA A 351 47.17 -4.49 4.84
C ALA A 351 46.95 -3.02 5.21
N VAL A 352 45.74 -2.62 5.65
CA VAL A 352 45.40 -1.22 5.93
C VAL A 352 44.59 -1.09 7.21
N ARG A 353 45.24 -1.36 8.36
CA ARG A 353 45.03 -0.52 9.55
C ARG A 353 46.20 0.47 9.56
N PRO A 354 46.13 1.59 8.83
CA PRO A 354 47.29 2.42 8.57
C PRO A 354 47.78 3.03 9.88
N ALA A 355 48.97 2.62 10.30
CA ALA A 355 49.59 2.99 11.57
C ALA A 355 50.11 4.45 11.65
N GLY A 356 49.64 5.37 10.80
CA GLY A 356 49.97 6.80 10.84
C GLY A 356 48.83 7.64 10.26
N LYS A 357 47.88 8.11 11.09
CA LYS A 357 47.79 9.40 11.81
C LYS A 357 47.47 10.64 10.95
N GLU A 358 46.21 11.05 11.08
CA GLU A 358 45.64 12.41 10.99
C GLU A 358 45.50 13.09 9.62
N HIS A 359 46.51 13.13 8.75
CA HIS A 359 46.39 13.88 7.47
C HIS A 359 45.53 13.19 6.41
N ARG A 360 45.62 11.87 6.27
CA ARG A 360 44.70 11.11 5.38
C ARG A 360 43.27 11.06 5.91
N PHE A 361 43.08 11.14 7.24
CA PHE A 361 41.75 11.20 7.84
C PHE A 361 41.05 12.53 7.54
N ALA A 362 41.78 13.65 7.43
CA ALA A 362 41.21 14.94 7.05
C ALA A 362 40.77 14.99 5.58
N GLN A 363 41.59 14.47 4.65
CA GLN A 363 41.22 14.35 3.23
C GLN A 363 40.13 13.30 2.99
N ALA A 364 40.21 12.15 3.67
CA ALA A 364 39.13 11.17 3.68
C ALA A 364 37.87 11.73 4.35
N SER A 365 37.96 12.70 5.26
CA SER A 365 36.79 13.34 5.87
C SER A 365 36.10 14.35 4.94
N GLN A 366 36.84 14.98 4.02
CA GLN A 366 36.25 15.79 2.93
C GLN A 366 35.61 14.88 1.86
N ALA A 367 36.28 13.80 1.46
CA ALA A 367 35.70 12.77 0.60
C ALA A 367 34.53 12.01 1.28
N ALA A 368 34.56 11.86 2.61
CA ALA A 368 33.49 11.22 3.39
C ALA A 368 32.26 12.10 3.59
N GLY A 369 32.30 13.40 3.22
CA GLY A 369 31.09 14.20 3.06
C GLY A 369 30.14 13.60 2.01
N VAL A 370 30.69 12.83 1.07
CA VAL A 370 29.98 12.15 -0.02
C VAL A 370 29.40 10.78 0.39
N LEU A 371 29.71 10.28 1.59
CA LEU A 371 29.22 8.98 2.04
C LEU A 371 27.84 9.05 2.72
N PRO A 372 26.95 8.08 2.46
CA PRO A 372 25.70 7.87 3.19
C PRO A 372 25.91 7.66 4.70
N GLY A 373 24.94 8.06 5.54
CA GLY A 373 24.88 7.70 6.96
C GLY A 373 25.18 8.80 7.99
N ARG A 374 25.34 10.08 7.60
CA ARG A 374 25.55 11.21 8.52
C ARG A 374 24.34 12.15 8.55
N GLN A 375 23.62 12.18 9.68
CA GLN A 375 22.60 13.17 10.06
C GLN A 375 21.47 13.45 9.04
N THR A 376 21.21 12.55 8.11
CA THR A 376 20.08 12.62 7.16
C THR A 376 18.83 11.97 7.77
N ALA A 377 17.64 12.51 7.45
CA ALA A 377 16.42 11.83 7.82
C ALA A 377 16.34 10.47 7.11
N ALA A 378 15.80 9.44 7.78
CA ALA A 378 15.79 8.06 7.25
C ALA A 378 15.11 7.93 5.86
N GLN A 379 14.18 8.82 5.52
CA GLN A 379 13.55 8.84 4.20
C GLN A 379 14.49 9.37 3.11
N ASP A 380 15.23 10.42 3.41
CA ASP A 380 16.21 11.03 2.49
C ASP A 380 17.38 10.07 2.27
N GLU A 381 17.80 9.40 3.34
CA GLU A 381 18.84 8.38 3.29
C GLU A 381 18.45 7.20 2.40
N ARG A 382 17.21 6.70 2.53
CA ARG A 382 16.68 5.67 1.62
C ARG A 382 16.71 6.15 0.17
N ALA A 383 16.26 7.37 -0.11
CA ALA A 383 16.22 7.91 -1.46
C ALA A 383 17.63 8.07 -2.05
N ARG A 384 18.60 8.54 -1.23
CA ARG A 384 20.02 8.67 -1.58
C ARG A 384 20.62 7.30 -1.92
N LEU A 385 20.45 6.29 -1.06
CA LEU A 385 20.95 4.93 -1.31
C LEU A 385 20.36 4.31 -2.58
N VAL A 386 19.07 4.54 -2.86
CA VAL A 386 18.44 4.07 -4.10
C VAL A 386 19.06 4.74 -5.33
N ARG A 387 19.38 6.04 -5.27
CA ARG A 387 20.10 6.74 -6.34
C ARG A 387 21.50 6.17 -6.55
N VAL A 388 22.29 6.02 -5.48
CA VAL A 388 23.63 5.42 -5.53
C VAL A 388 23.58 4.01 -6.14
N ALA A 389 22.62 3.18 -5.70
CA ALA A 389 22.49 1.83 -6.23
C ALA A 389 22.16 1.80 -7.73
N ARG A 390 21.39 2.76 -8.23
CA ARG A 390 21.10 2.93 -9.67
C ARG A 390 22.27 3.49 -10.46
N ALA A 391 23.17 4.24 -9.82
CA ALA A 391 24.37 4.81 -10.44
C ALA A 391 25.54 3.82 -10.53
N LEU A 392 25.49 2.68 -9.82
CA LEU A 392 26.54 1.65 -9.87
C LEU A 392 26.97 1.18 -11.29
N PRO A 393 26.05 0.94 -12.25
CA PRO A 393 26.38 0.58 -13.62
C PRO A 393 26.60 1.78 -14.56
N HIS A 394 26.74 3.01 -14.04
CA HIS A 394 26.92 4.20 -14.86
C HIS A 394 28.31 4.21 -15.54
N PRO A 395 28.44 4.54 -16.83
CA PRO A 395 29.71 4.45 -17.56
C PRO A 395 30.81 5.34 -16.99
N LEU A 396 30.47 6.51 -16.45
CA LEU A 396 31.45 7.36 -15.75
C LEU A 396 32.06 6.68 -14.52
N VAL A 397 31.36 5.75 -13.87
CA VAL A 397 31.91 5.00 -12.75
C VAL A 397 33.04 4.09 -13.23
N ASP A 398 32.84 3.36 -14.33
CA ASP A 398 33.86 2.49 -14.90
C ASP A 398 35.06 3.30 -15.43
N ALA A 399 34.81 4.39 -16.17
CA ALA A 399 35.85 5.27 -16.67
C ALA A 399 36.68 5.91 -15.55
N ALA A 400 36.04 6.34 -14.46
CA ALA A 400 36.74 6.90 -13.31
C ALA A 400 37.60 5.84 -12.59
N LEU A 401 37.12 4.59 -12.47
CA LEU A 401 37.88 3.49 -11.89
C LEU A 401 39.14 3.19 -12.73
N GLU A 402 39.02 3.15 -14.06
CA GLU A 402 40.14 2.97 -14.99
C GLU A 402 41.15 4.11 -14.90
N ARG A 403 40.66 5.37 -14.88
CA ARG A 403 41.48 6.57 -14.74
C ARG A 403 42.26 6.56 -13.42
N ALA A 404 41.58 6.29 -12.30
CA ALA A 404 42.19 6.22 -10.99
C ALA A 404 43.19 5.07 -10.85
N ALA A 405 42.96 3.93 -11.53
CA ALA A 405 43.91 2.83 -11.59
C ALA A 405 45.18 3.22 -12.36
N THR A 406 45.02 3.87 -13.51
CA THR A 406 46.13 4.35 -14.35
C THR A 406 47.00 5.38 -13.62
N THR A 407 46.37 6.37 -12.97
CA THR A 407 47.07 7.39 -12.20
C THR A 407 47.87 6.78 -11.04
N ARG A 408 47.33 5.77 -10.35
CA ARG A 408 48.04 5.05 -9.28
C ARG A 408 49.19 4.21 -9.79
N ALA A 409 49.03 3.55 -10.94
CA ALA A 409 50.09 2.78 -11.57
C ALA A 409 51.29 3.67 -11.94
N ALA A 410 51.02 4.83 -12.56
CA ALA A 410 52.05 5.82 -12.88
C ALA A 410 52.77 6.37 -11.64
N ALA A 411 52.06 6.55 -10.52
CA ALA A 411 52.67 7.00 -9.26
C ALA A 411 53.48 5.92 -8.54
N ALA A 412 53.25 4.64 -8.86
CA ALA A 412 53.94 3.51 -8.24
C ALA A 412 55.23 3.11 -8.97
N GLU A 413 55.44 3.57 -10.20
CA GLU A 413 56.72 3.40 -10.90
C GLU A 413 57.79 4.20 -10.13
N PRO A 414 58.79 3.53 -9.51
CA PRO A 414 59.84 4.24 -8.82
C PRO A 414 60.53 5.14 -9.84
N SER A 415 60.60 6.44 -9.57
CA SER A 415 61.46 7.35 -10.32
C SER A 415 62.84 6.73 -10.32
N VAL A 416 63.23 6.12 -11.44
CA VAL A 416 64.57 5.58 -11.64
C VAL A 416 65.47 6.78 -11.55
N GLU A 417 66.00 7.00 -10.35
CA GLU A 417 66.94 8.04 -10.03
C GLU A 417 68.13 7.80 -10.96
N GLU A 418 68.20 8.62 -12.02
CA GLU A 418 69.26 8.57 -13.00
C GLU A 418 70.58 8.67 -12.22
N PRO A 419 71.43 7.62 -12.22
CA PRO A 419 72.60 7.59 -11.38
C PRO A 419 73.47 8.79 -11.77
N ALA A 420 73.60 9.74 -10.84
CA ALA A 420 74.38 10.95 -11.01
C ALA A 420 75.75 10.57 -11.59
N ALA A 421 75.95 10.91 -12.86
CA ALA A 421 77.20 10.64 -13.56
C ALA A 421 78.32 11.34 -12.79
N GLY A 422 79.15 10.53 -12.13
CA GLY A 422 80.30 11.02 -11.38
C GLY A 422 81.22 11.78 -12.31
N HIS A 423 81.39 13.08 -12.05
CA HIS A 423 82.54 13.83 -12.53
C HIS A 423 83.81 13.21 -11.94
N ARG A 424 84.66 12.67 -12.82
CA ARG A 424 86.08 12.46 -12.57
C ARG A 424 86.87 13.50 -13.32
#